data_AF-A0A136KQH0-F1
#
_entry.id   AF-A0A136KQH0-F1
#
_cell.length_a   1.000
_cell.length_b   1.000
_cell.length_c   1.000
_cell.angle_alpha   90.00
_cell.angle_beta   90.00
_cell.angle_gamma   90.00
#
_symmetry.space_group_name_H-M   'P 1'
#
loop_
_entity.id
_entity.type
_entity.pdbx_description
1 polymer ?
#
loop_
_entity_poly.entity_id
_entity_poly.type
_entity_poly.pdbx_seq_one_letter_code
_entity_poly.pdbx_strand_id
1 'polypeptide(L)'
;MFFIGFIFFNLAYHGKAYEQKSKEAFNAGIIPAIQYASENSDSLICISDTIRFGYIYTLFVSKIHPSEYLNQLEWILPEEHPLDPARTPRAINIFRFQIADCALDPNAVYILKLKELPPNTEVKYKIKRFIKYDVFIPKNEQ
;
A
#
# COMPACT_ATOMS: atom_id res chain seq x y z
N MET A 1 34.57 -7.56 -25.65
CA MET A 1 34.37 -8.14 -24.30
C MET A 1 33.25 -7.45 -23.53
N PHE A 2 33.23 -6.12 -23.43
CA PHE A 2 32.15 -5.36 -22.76
C PHE A 2 30.74 -5.62 -23.30
N PHE A 3 30.54 -5.66 -24.62
CA PHE A 3 29.23 -5.94 -25.23
C PHE A 3 28.68 -7.32 -24.87
N ILE A 4 29.53 -8.34 -24.82
CA ILE A 4 29.14 -9.70 -24.45
C ILE A 4 28.71 -9.73 -22.98
N GLY A 5 29.50 -9.11 -22.10
CA GLY A 5 29.13 -8.96 -20.68
C GLY A 5 27.82 -8.19 -20.49
N PHE A 6 27.60 -7.13 -21.25
CA PHE A 6 26.36 -6.35 -21.20
C PHE A 6 25.14 -7.16 -21.66
N ILE A 7 25.26 -7.99 -22.69
CA ILE A 7 24.18 -8.88 -23.15
C ILE A 7 23.86 -9.92 -22.06
N PHE A 8 24.87 -10.58 -21.48
CA PHE A 8 24.65 -11.54 -20.40
C PHE A 8 24.04 -10.89 -19.15
N PHE A 9 24.49 -9.68 -18.80
CA PHE A 9 23.88 -8.90 -17.73
C PHE A 9 22.40 -8.63 -18.01
N ASN A 10 22.05 -8.16 -19.22
CA ASN A 10 20.66 -7.88 -19.57
C ASN A 10 19.78 -9.14 -19.49
N LEU A 11 20.28 -10.28 -19.99
CA LEU A 11 19.55 -11.54 -19.91
C LEU A 11 19.34 -12.00 -18.46
N ALA A 12 20.34 -11.83 -17.60
CA ALA A 12 20.24 -12.20 -16.19
C ALA A 12 19.35 -11.24 -15.38
N TYR A 13 19.52 -9.92 -15.58
CA TYR A 13 18.85 -8.88 -14.81
C TYR A 13 17.41 -8.65 -15.26
N HIS A 14 17.13 -8.68 -16.56
CA HIS A 14 15.77 -8.56 -17.11
C HIS A 14 15.09 -9.91 -17.38
N GLY A 15 15.76 -11.02 -17.09
CA GLY A 15 15.20 -12.36 -17.24
C GLY A 15 14.15 -12.69 -16.18
N LYS A 16 13.25 -13.63 -16.53
CA LYS A 16 12.16 -14.09 -15.66
C LYS A 16 12.63 -14.59 -14.29
N ALA A 17 13.82 -15.18 -14.21
CA ALA A 17 14.35 -15.71 -12.96
C ALA A 17 14.67 -14.61 -11.94
N TYR A 18 15.27 -13.50 -12.38
CA TYR A 18 15.51 -12.34 -11.52
C TYR A 18 14.21 -11.60 -11.21
N GLU A 19 13.33 -11.45 -12.21
CA GLU A 19 11.99 -10.88 -12.03
C GLU A 19 11.19 -11.62 -10.94
N GLN A 20 11.24 -12.95 -10.91
CA GLN A 20 10.56 -13.75 -9.90
C GLN A 20 11.14 -13.51 -8.50
N LYS A 21 12.47 -13.57 -8.37
CA LYS A 21 13.17 -13.32 -7.09
C LYS A 21 12.94 -11.90 -6.59
N SER A 22 12.95 -10.91 -7.47
CA SER A 22 12.68 -9.52 -7.11
C SER A 22 11.22 -9.35 -6.69
N LYS A 23 10.25 -9.93 -7.40
CA LYS A 23 8.83 -9.92 -6.97
C LYS A 23 8.63 -10.59 -5.60
N GLU A 24 9.38 -11.63 -5.28
CA GLU A 24 9.37 -12.25 -3.94
C GLU A 24 9.96 -11.34 -2.86
N ALA A 25 11.02 -10.57 -3.17
CA ALA A 25 11.64 -9.65 -2.22
C ALA A 25 10.86 -8.32 -2.06
N PHE A 26 10.21 -7.84 -3.11
CA PHE A 26 9.51 -6.56 -3.15
C PHE A 26 8.00 -6.71 -2.92
N ASN A 27 7.31 -5.60 -2.64
CA ASN A 27 5.86 -5.52 -2.41
C ASN A 27 5.05 -5.74 -3.70
N ALA A 28 5.26 -6.88 -4.38
CA ALA A 28 4.64 -7.18 -5.68
C ALA A 28 3.11 -7.13 -5.61
N GLY A 29 2.52 -6.33 -6.50
CA GLY A 29 1.07 -6.14 -6.57
C GLY A 29 0.52 -5.01 -5.69
N ILE A 30 1.36 -4.28 -4.93
CA ILE A 30 0.86 -3.20 -4.05
C ILE A 30 0.33 -2.00 -4.82
N ILE A 31 1.04 -1.54 -5.85
CA ILE A 31 0.64 -0.40 -6.68
C ILE A 31 -0.72 -0.66 -7.34
N PRO A 32 -0.95 -1.77 -8.06
CA PRO A 32 -2.26 -2.03 -8.63
C PRO A 32 -3.35 -2.27 -7.58
N ALA A 33 -3.01 -2.73 -6.37
CA ALA A 33 -3.97 -2.83 -5.27
C ALA A 33 -4.42 -1.45 -4.76
N ILE A 34 -3.47 -0.51 -4.58
CA ILE A 34 -3.75 0.87 -4.19
C ILE A 34 -4.57 1.58 -5.27
N GLN A 35 -4.18 1.41 -6.53
CA GLN A 35 -4.92 1.98 -7.66
C GLN A 35 -6.36 1.46 -7.72
N TYR A 36 -6.55 0.14 -7.58
CA TYR A 36 -7.88 -0.46 -7.56
C TYR A 36 -8.73 0.08 -6.39
N ALA A 37 -8.17 0.18 -5.19
CA ALA A 37 -8.87 0.74 -4.04
C ALA A 37 -9.30 2.19 -4.29
N SER A 38 -8.41 3.02 -4.83
CA SER A 38 -8.66 4.44 -5.13
C SER A 38 -9.67 4.66 -6.26
N GLU A 39 -9.78 3.74 -7.22
CA GLU A 39 -10.74 3.84 -8.33
C GLU A 39 -12.14 3.32 -7.96
N ASN A 40 -12.27 2.57 -6.86
CA ASN A 40 -13.50 1.87 -6.49
C ASN A 40 -14.08 2.34 -5.13
N SER A 41 -13.53 3.41 -4.56
CA SER A 41 -14.00 3.97 -3.29
C SER A 41 -13.55 5.42 -3.13
N ASP A 42 -14.46 6.26 -2.63
CA ASP A 42 -14.16 7.63 -2.19
C ASP A 42 -13.93 7.72 -0.66
N SER A 43 -14.06 6.59 0.04
CA SER A 43 -13.87 6.48 1.49
C SER A 43 -12.39 6.36 1.89
N LEU A 44 -12.11 6.31 3.20
CA LEU A 44 -10.75 6.06 3.72
C LEU A 44 -10.17 4.74 3.18
N ILE A 45 -8.88 4.78 2.82
CA ILE A 45 -8.13 3.61 2.34
C ILE A 45 -7.01 3.29 3.32
N CYS A 46 -7.08 2.11 3.92
CA CYS A 46 -6.32 1.75 5.10
C CYS A 46 -5.36 0.64 4.74
N ILE A 47 -4.07 0.98 4.77
CA ILE A 47 -2.99 0.10 4.36
C ILE A 47 -2.40 -0.51 5.62
N SER A 48 -2.27 -1.83 5.62
CA SER A 48 -1.65 -2.59 6.71
C SER A 48 -0.28 -2.04 7.07
N ASP A 49 -0.04 -1.80 8.35
CA ASP A 49 1.23 -1.33 8.91
C ASP A 49 2.34 -2.37 8.74
N THR A 50 1.99 -3.64 8.52
CA THR A 50 2.96 -4.67 8.15
C THR A 50 3.56 -4.45 6.75
N ILE A 51 2.91 -3.64 5.90
CA ILE A 51 3.42 -3.25 4.58
C ILE A 51 4.41 -2.11 4.78
N ARG A 52 5.67 -2.48 5.00
CA ARG A 52 6.76 -1.53 5.22
C ARG A 52 6.81 -0.47 4.13
N PHE A 53 6.83 0.79 4.54
CA PHE A 53 6.82 1.97 3.68
C PHE A 53 5.60 2.04 2.73
N GLY A 54 4.42 1.60 3.18
CA GLY A 54 3.16 1.68 2.42
C GLY A 54 2.90 3.04 1.75
N TYR A 55 3.25 4.12 2.45
CA TYR A 55 3.11 5.51 1.98
C TYR A 55 3.93 5.82 0.72
N ILE A 56 5.06 5.14 0.47
CA ILE A 56 5.84 5.37 -0.76
C ILE A 56 5.03 4.90 -1.97
N TYR A 57 4.30 3.79 -1.83
CA TYR A 57 3.49 3.24 -2.91
C TYR A 57 2.26 4.08 -3.23
N THR A 58 1.68 4.76 -2.24
CA THR A 58 0.54 5.66 -2.46
C THR A 58 0.95 6.87 -3.29
N LEU A 59 2.19 7.36 -3.18
CA LEU A 59 2.69 8.48 -4.00
C LEU A 59 2.76 8.16 -5.50
N PHE A 60 2.87 6.89 -5.88
CA PHE A 60 2.83 6.48 -7.30
C PHE A 60 1.42 6.46 -7.89
N VAL A 61 0.39 6.43 -7.04
CA VAL A 61 -1.01 6.37 -7.45
C VAL A 61 -1.69 7.72 -7.24
N SER A 62 -1.35 8.40 -6.15
CA SER A 62 -1.95 9.65 -5.74
C SER A 62 -1.45 10.79 -6.61
N LYS A 63 -2.36 11.47 -7.30
CA LYS A 63 -2.07 12.63 -8.15
C LYS A 63 -2.00 13.92 -7.33
N ILE A 64 -1.27 13.90 -6.21
CA ILE A 64 -1.14 15.06 -5.33
C ILE A 64 -0.22 16.07 -6.00
N HIS A 65 -0.67 17.32 -6.12
CA HIS A 65 0.20 18.37 -6.59
C HIS A 65 1.32 18.61 -5.55
N PRO A 66 2.61 18.72 -5.94
CA PRO A 66 3.70 18.85 -4.97
C PRO A 66 3.54 19.99 -3.95
N SER A 67 2.87 21.08 -4.33
CA SER A 67 2.59 22.21 -3.43
C SER A 67 1.56 21.88 -2.34
N GLU A 68 0.72 20.87 -2.53
CA GLU A 68 -0.33 20.46 -1.58
C GLU A 68 0.11 19.31 -0.69
N TYR A 69 1.22 18.63 -1.03
CA TYR A 69 1.68 17.44 -0.34
C TYR A 69 1.80 17.62 1.18
N LEU A 70 2.44 18.71 1.62
CA LEU A 70 2.62 18.98 3.05
C LEU A 70 1.31 19.26 3.78
N ASN A 71 0.28 19.76 3.09
CA ASN A 71 -1.02 20.07 3.69
C ASN A 71 -1.90 18.83 3.85
N GLN A 72 -1.61 17.76 3.11
CA GLN A 72 -2.38 16.51 3.12
C GLN A 72 -1.72 15.41 3.96
N LEU A 73 -0.61 15.73 4.62
CA LEU A 73 0.25 14.78 5.32
C LEU A 73 0.08 14.92 6.82
N GLU A 74 -0.30 13.82 7.47
CA GLU A 74 -0.34 13.71 8.93
C GLU A 74 0.83 12.84 9.38
N TRP A 75 1.50 13.22 10.47
CA TRP A 75 2.69 12.55 10.96
C TRP A 75 2.41 11.84 12.28
N ILE A 76 3.05 10.68 12.45
CA ILE A 76 3.29 10.12 13.78
C ILE A 76 4.50 10.87 14.35
N LEU A 77 4.30 11.53 15.48
CA LEU A 77 5.35 12.28 16.15
C LEU A 77 6.28 11.32 16.93
N PRO A 78 7.60 11.58 17.02
CA PRO A 78 8.53 10.71 17.75
C PRO A 78 8.15 10.50 19.22
N GLU A 79 7.48 11.48 19.85
CA GLU A 79 6.96 11.39 21.21
C GLU A 79 5.87 10.31 21.37
N GLU A 80 5.14 10.01 20.30
CA GLU A 80 4.12 8.95 20.26
C GLU A 80 4.76 7.57 20.04
N HIS A 81 6.00 7.51 19.55
CA HIS A 81 6.68 6.27 19.21
C HIS A 81 8.18 6.30 19.58
N PRO A 82 8.53 6.22 20.89
CA PRO A 82 9.89 6.46 21.39
C PRO A 82 10.96 5.48 20.88
N LEU A 83 10.55 4.38 20.22
CA LEU A 83 11.44 3.40 19.61
C LEU A 83 11.83 3.75 18.15
N ASP A 84 11.17 4.72 17.52
CA ASP A 84 11.49 5.20 16.17
C ASP A 84 11.72 6.72 16.19
N PRO A 85 12.97 7.19 16.09
CA PRO A 85 13.27 8.62 16.09
C PRO A 85 12.87 9.33 14.78
N ALA A 86 12.52 8.58 13.73
CA ALA A 86 12.11 9.15 12.46
C ALA A 86 10.60 9.43 12.44
N ARG A 87 10.22 10.57 11.84
CA ARG A 87 8.80 10.84 11.54
C ARG A 87 8.31 9.88 10.48
N THR A 88 7.21 9.19 10.76
CA THR A 88 6.53 8.32 9.80
C THR A 88 5.17 8.91 9.43
N PRO A 89 4.76 8.88 8.15
CA PRO A 89 3.43 9.33 7.77
C PRO A 89 2.35 8.47 8.45
N ARG A 90 1.43 9.10 9.16
CA ARG A 90 0.18 8.49 9.65
C ARG A 90 -0.86 8.42 8.54
N ALA A 91 -0.99 9.52 7.78
CA ALA A 91 -1.96 9.66 6.71
C ALA A 91 -1.43 10.52 5.56
N ILE A 92 -1.92 10.24 4.35
CA ILE A 92 -1.77 11.10 3.17
C ILE A 92 -3.14 11.17 2.48
N ASN A 93 -3.80 12.32 2.50
CA ASN A 93 -5.13 12.50 1.91
C ASN A 93 -6.14 11.45 2.46
N ILE A 94 -6.73 10.60 1.61
CA ILE A 94 -7.65 9.51 2.02
C ILE A 94 -6.92 8.26 2.53
N PHE A 95 -5.60 8.18 2.38
CA PHE A 95 -4.82 7.01 2.79
C PHE A 95 -4.47 7.09 4.28
N ARG A 96 -4.58 5.96 4.97
CA ARG A 96 -4.15 5.75 6.37
C ARG A 96 -3.16 4.58 6.41
N PHE A 97 -2.10 4.72 7.20
CA PHE A 97 -1.02 3.73 7.28
C PHE A 97 -1.01 2.94 8.59
N GLN A 98 -2.04 3.13 9.42
CA GLN A 98 -2.34 2.30 10.57
C GLN A 98 -3.78 1.79 10.46
N ILE A 99 -3.97 0.48 10.62
CA ILE A 99 -5.31 -0.13 10.54
C ILE A 99 -6.25 0.43 11.62
N ALA A 100 -5.71 0.76 12.79
CA ALA A 100 -6.45 1.35 13.90
C ALA A 100 -7.14 2.67 13.53
N ASP A 101 -6.56 3.47 12.62
CA ASP A 101 -7.11 4.76 12.19
C ASP A 101 -8.42 4.63 11.40
N CYS A 102 -8.75 3.41 10.96
CA CYS A 102 -9.94 3.12 10.17
C CYS A 102 -10.91 2.14 10.83
N ALA A 103 -10.53 1.56 11.96
CA ALA A 103 -11.26 0.43 12.56
C ALA A 103 -12.74 0.75 12.88
N LEU A 104 -13.05 2.03 13.08
CA LEU A 104 -14.39 2.53 13.40
C LEU A 104 -15.19 2.99 12.17
N ASP A 105 -14.58 3.09 10.99
CA ASP A 105 -15.26 3.51 9.77
C ASP A 105 -15.82 2.28 9.02
N PRO A 106 -17.16 2.11 8.95
CA PRO A 106 -17.77 0.98 8.25
C PRO A 106 -17.59 1.04 6.73
N ASN A 107 -17.24 2.21 6.18
CA ASN A 107 -17.00 2.43 4.75
C ASN A 107 -15.52 2.34 4.38
N ALA A 108 -14.62 2.11 5.34
CA ALA A 108 -13.19 2.00 5.08
C ALA A 108 -12.86 0.83 4.16
N VAL A 109 -11.98 1.10 3.20
CA VAL A 109 -11.37 0.09 2.32
C VAL A 109 -10.05 -0.34 2.92
N TYR A 110 -9.79 -1.65 2.97
CA TYR A 110 -8.56 -2.19 3.54
C TYR A 110 -7.67 -2.81 2.48
N ILE A 111 -6.39 -2.50 2.50
CA ILE A 111 -5.34 -3.16 1.70
C ILE A 111 -4.45 -3.92 2.66
N LEU A 112 -4.64 -5.23 2.70
CA LEU A 112 -4.00 -6.12 3.67
C LEU A 112 -3.12 -7.15 2.95
N LYS A 113 -2.09 -7.66 3.62
CA LYS A 113 -1.35 -8.81 3.08
C LYS A 113 -2.25 -10.05 3.06
N LEU A 114 -1.88 -11.03 2.22
CA LEU A 114 -2.59 -12.31 2.22
C LEU A 114 -2.63 -12.90 3.64
N LYS A 115 -3.81 -13.40 4.04
CA LYS A 115 -4.15 -13.97 5.36
C LYS A 115 -4.40 -12.95 6.49
N GLU A 116 -4.16 -11.66 6.26
CA GLU A 116 -4.64 -10.61 7.18
C GLU A 116 -6.15 -10.40 6.96
N LEU A 117 -6.85 -9.99 8.02
CA LEU A 117 -8.29 -9.73 8.01
C LEU A 117 -8.57 -8.30 8.49
N PRO A 118 -9.61 -7.64 7.97
CA PRO A 118 -10.02 -6.33 8.46
C PRO A 118 -10.47 -6.44 9.93
N PRO A 119 -10.29 -5.37 10.73
CA PRO A 119 -10.59 -5.38 12.16
C PRO A 119 -12.08 -5.59 12.45
N ASN A 120 -12.96 -5.05 11.60
CA ASN A 120 -14.40 -5.22 11.72
C ASN A 120 -14.86 -6.42 10.88
N THR A 121 -15.25 -7.50 11.56
CA THR A 121 -15.74 -8.74 10.93
C THR A 121 -17.24 -8.73 10.65
N GLU A 122 -17.99 -7.74 11.16
CA GLU A 122 -19.43 -7.59 10.93
C GLU A 122 -19.74 -6.99 9.55
N VAL A 123 -18.81 -6.18 9.03
CA VAL A 123 -18.92 -5.60 7.68
C VAL A 123 -18.69 -6.69 6.62
N LYS A 124 -19.60 -6.79 5.66
CA LYS A 124 -19.42 -7.67 4.50
C LYS A 124 -18.56 -6.98 3.46
N TYR A 125 -17.45 -7.60 3.08
CA TYR A 125 -16.54 -7.06 2.07
C TYR A 125 -16.64 -7.80 0.74
N LYS A 126 -16.46 -7.07 -0.36
CA LYS A 126 -16.03 -7.59 -1.65
C LYS A 126 -14.51 -7.63 -1.67
N ILE A 127 -13.94 -8.79 -1.99
CA ILE A 127 -12.49 -9.01 -1.94
C ILE A 127 -11.93 -9.07 -3.36
N LYS A 128 -10.91 -8.27 -3.65
CA LYS A 128 -10.10 -8.37 -4.87
C LYS A 128 -8.68 -8.79 -4.51
N ARG A 129 -8.23 -9.92 -5.06
CA ARG A 129 -6.90 -10.47 -4.83
C ARG A 129 -5.85 -9.96 -5.79
N PHE A 130 -4.68 -9.64 -5.24
CA PHE A 130 -3.43 -9.30 -5.91
C PHE A 130 -2.33 -10.29 -5.47
N ILE A 131 -1.13 -10.15 -6.02
CA ILE A 131 -0.03 -11.12 -5.84
C ILE A 131 0.26 -11.39 -4.35
N LYS A 132 0.32 -10.32 -3.54
CA LYS A 132 0.62 -10.39 -2.10
C LYS A 132 -0.42 -9.71 -1.21
N TYR A 133 -1.51 -9.24 -1.78
CA TYR A 133 -2.48 -8.39 -1.08
C TYR A 133 -3.90 -8.77 -1.43
N ASP A 134 -4.80 -8.60 -0.47
CA ASP A 134 -6.24 -8.60 -0.68
C ASP A 134 -6.75 -7.17 -0.40
N VAL A 135 -7.58 -6.67 -1.32
CA VAL A 135 -8.30 -5.40 -1.15
C VAL A 135 -9.73 -5.71 -0.75
N PHE A 136 -10.14 -5.20 0.40
CA PHE A 136 -11.46 -5.38 0.99
C PHE A 136 -12.26 -4.10 0.83
N ILE A 137 -13.31 -4.13 0.01
CA ILE A 137 -14.22 -3.01 -0.22
C ILE A 137 -15.56 -3.33 0.45
N PRO A 138 -16.07 -2.48 1.37
CA PRO A 138 -17.37 -2.68 1.99
C PRO A 138 -18.48 -2.83 0.94
N LYS A 139 -19.36 -3.81 1.13
CA LYS A 139 -20.59 -3.93 0.36
C LYS A 139 -21.64 -3.05 1.04
N ASN A 140 -21.77 -1.81 0.60
CA ASN A 140 -22.91 -1.00 1.00
C ASN A 140 -24.15 -1.59 0.33
N GLU A 141 -25.12 -2.05 1.12
CA GLU A 141 -26.47 -2.33 0.63
C GLU A 141 -27.03 -0.98 0.17
N GLN A 142 -27.05 -0.76 -1.15
CA GLN A 142 -27.90 0.27 -1.76
C GLN A 142 -29.34 -0.20 -1.76
#